data_AF-A0A945NUC9-F1
#
_entry.id   AF-A0A945NUC9-F1
#
_cell.length_a   1.000
_cell.length_b   1.000
_cell.length_c   1.000
_cell.angle_alpha   90.00
_cell.angle_beta   90.00
_cell.angle_gamma   90.00
#
_symmetry.space_group_name_H-M   'P 1'
#
loop_
_entity.id
_entity.type
_entity.pdbx_description
1 polymer ?
#
loop_
_entity_poly.entity_id
_entity_poly.type
_entity_poly.pdbx_seq_one_letter_code
_entity_poly.pdbx_strand_id
1 'polypeptide(L)' 'MRTMRWSRLGTALAVVAGTLALGAPGSPTPSVSAAPNDIIAVVVDGTGYGHGRGMSQWGAYGYAVDHGWDWNQIL' A
#
# COMPACT_ATOMS: atom_id res chain seq x y z
N MET A 1 -37.31 58.00 1.31
CA MET A 1 -36.59 57.09 2.22
C MET A 1 -36.99 55.60 2.01
N ARG A 2 -37.05 55.10 0.76
CA ARG A 2 -37.54 53.73 0.44
C ARG A 2 -36.54 52.86 -0.36
N THR A 3 -35.32 53.33 -0.61
CA THR A 3 -34.35 52.69 -1.51
C THR A 3 -33.28 51.84 -0.80
N MET A 4 -32.92 52.15 0.46
CA MET A 4 -31.87 51.40 1.18
C MET A 4 -32.28 50.02 1.72
N ARG A 5 -33.58 49.75 1.92
CA ARG A 5 -34.04 48.45 2.45
C ARG A 5 -33.94 47.33 1.40
N TRP A 6 -34.16 47.64 0.13
CA TRP A 6 -34.16 46.66 -0.96
C TRP A 6 -32.75 46.24 -1.37
N SER A 7 -31.78 47.16 -1.37
CA SER A 7 -30.38 46.82 -1.65
C SER A 7 -29.79 45.90 -0.57
N ARG A 8 -30.08 46.15 0.71
CA ARG A 8 -29.62 45.32 1.84
C ARG A 8 -30.19 43.91 1.81
N LEU A 9 -31.44 43.75 1.36
CA LEU A 9 -32.08 42.45 1.15
C LEU A 9 -31.44 41.69 -0.02
N GLY A 10 -31.13 42.37 -1.12
CA GLY A 10 -30.44 41.75 -2.26
C GLY A 10 -29.03 41.27 -1.92
N THR A 11 -28.26 42.06 -1.17
CA THR A 11 -26.91 41.68 -0.74
C THR A 11 -26.94 40.53 0.26
N ALA A 12 -27.89 40.54 1.23
CA ALA A 12 -28.04 39.43 2.18
C ALA A 12 -28.42 38.12 1.47
N LEU A 13 -29.31 38.16 0.47
CA LEU A 13 -29.70 36.98 -0.31
C LEU A 13 -28.52 36.44 -1.14
N ALA A 14 -27.71 37.32 -1.72
CA ALA A 14 -26.52 36.93 -2.48
C ALA A 14 -25.44 36.28 -1.61
N VAL A 15 -25.26 36.76 -0.37
CA VAL A 15 -24.31 36.16 0.59
C VAL A 15 -24.78 34.78 1.04
N VAL A 16 -26.07 34.60 1.34
CA VAL A 16 -26.63 33.29 1.71
C VAL A 16 -26.58 32.28 0.56
N ALA A 17 -26.85 32.73 -0.67
CA ALA A 17 -26.72 31.87 -1.85
C ALA A 17 -25.26 31.48 -2.11
N GLY A 18 -24.31 32.40 -1.89
CA GLY A 18 -22.88 32.14 -2.02
C GLY A 18 -22.35 31.15 -0.99
N THR A 19 -22.80 31.22 0.27
CA THR A 19 -22.39 30.29 1.32
C THR A 19 -22.99 28.89 1.15
N LEU A 20 -24.20 28.77 0.58
CA LEU A 20 -24.77 27.47 0.21
C LEU A 20 -24.03 26.79 -0.95
N ALA A 21 -23.52 27.58 -1.92
CA ALA A 21 -22.82 27.05 -3.10
C ALA A 21 -21.43 26.47 -2.77
N LEU A 22 -20.76 26.98 -1.73
CA LEU A 22 -19.42 26.53 -1.31
C LEU A 22 -19.44 25.30 -0.40
N GLY A 23 -20.59 24.95 0.16
CA GLY A 23 -20.74 23.89 1.17
C GLY A 23 -21.50 22.65 0.70
N ALA A 24 -21.77 22.48 -0.61
CA ALA A 24 -22.54 21.34 -1.10
C ALA A 24 -21.81 20.00 -0.82
N PRO A 25 -22.34 19.13 0.06
CA PRO A 25 -21.81 17.78 0.23
C PRO A 25 -22.23 16.97 -1.00
N GLY A 26 -21.35 16.91 -2.00
CA GLY A 26 -21.69 16.27 -3.27
C GLY A 26 -20.75 16.54 -4.43
N SER A 27 -19.71 17.34 -4.25
CA SER A 27 -18.63 17.43 -5.24
C SER A 27 -18.09 16.03 -5.49
N PRO A 28 -18.19 15.48 -6.72
CA PRO A 28 -17.66 14.17 -7.02
C PRO A 28 -16.16 14.21 -6.77
N THR A 29 -15.68 13.45 -5.78
CA THR A 29 -14.27 13.19 -5.64
C THR A 29 -13.84 12.42 -6.88
N PRO A 30 -12.73 12.81 -7.53
CA PRO A 30 -12.23 12.03 -8.66
C PRO A 30 -12.00 10.59 -8.20
N SER A 31 -12.74 9.66 -8.79
CA SER A 31 -12.58 8.24 -8.53
C SER A 31 -11.27 7.80 -9.15
N VAL A 32 -10.30 7.40 -8.33
CA VAL A 32 -9.08 6.76 -8.81
C VAL A 32 -9.40 5.28 -9.03
N SER A 33 -9.23 4.81 -10.27
CA SER A 33 -9.28 3.38 -10.58
C SER A 33 -8.01 2.71 -10.09
N ALA A 34 -8.12 1.50 -9.54
CA ALA A 34 -6.96 0.67 -9.28
C ALA A 34 -6.20 0.43 -10.59
N ALA A 35 -4.87 0.34 -10.51
CA ALA A 35 -4.05 -0.03 -11.65
C ALA A 35 -4.52 -1.39 -12.21
N PRO A 36 -4.43 -1.60 -13.54
CA PRO A 36 -4.71 -2.90 -14.13
C PRO A 36 -3.87 -4.00 -13.47
N ASN A 37 -4.49 -5.14 -13.14
CA ASN A 37 -3.81 -6.31 -12.58
C ASN A 37 -3.15 -7.12 -13.71
N ASP A 38 -2.21 -6.50 -14.42
CA ASP A 38 -1.54 -7.11 -15.58
C ASP A 38 -0.46 -8.14 -15.18
N ILE A 39 -0.17 -8.28 -13.89
CA ILE A 39 0.76 -9.29 -13.38
C ILE A 39 0.09 -10.66 -13.39
N ILE A 40 0.47 -11.49 -14.36
CA ILE A 40 -0.02 -12.87 -14.48
C ILE A 40 0.72 -13.86 -13.56
N ALA A 41 1.95 -13.53 -13.14
CA ALA A 41 2.75 -14.32 -12.20
C ALA A 41 3.90 -13.49 -11.60
N VAL A 42 4.27 -13.82 -10.36
CA VAL A 42 5.54 -13.41 -9.73
C VAL A 42 6.34 -14.67 -9.46
N VAL A 43 7.52 -14.79 -10.05
CA VAL A 43 8.45 -15.90 -9.82
C VAL A 43 9.53 -15.44 -8.86
N VAL A 44 9.78 -16.24 -7.82
CA VAL A 44 10.83 -15.99 -6.84
C VAL A 44 11.76 -17.20 -6.83
N ASP A 45 12.98 -16.99 -7.31
CA ASP A 45 14.03 -18.00 -7.29
C ASP A 45 14.89 -17.84 -6.03
N GLY A 46 15.24 -18.96 -5.41
CA GLY A 46 16.04 -18.98 -4.19
C GLY A 46 16.87 -20.25 -4.07
N THR A 47 17.83 -20.22 -3.15
CA THR A 47 18.74 -21.35 -2.89
C THR A 47 18.66 -21.80 -1.44
N GLY A 48 18.96 -23.08 -1.20
CA GLY A 48 18.93 -23.68 0.12
C GLY A 48 17.53 -24.10 0.57
N TYR A 49 17.47 -24.91 1.63
CA TYR A 49 16.23 -25.44 2.17
C TYR A 49 16.26 -25.41 3.71
N GLY A 50 15.65 -24.38 4.29
CA GLY A 50 15.55 -24.18 5.74
C GLY A 50 16.05 -22.82 6.22
N HIS A 51 16.10 -22.64 7.54
CA HIS A 51 16.40 -21.34 8.18
C HIS A 51 17.90 -20.94 8.17
N GLY A 52 18.80 -21.80 7.68
CA GLY A 52 20.23 -21.47 7.54
C GLY A 52 21.00 -21.21 8.84
N ARG A 53 20.60 -21.87 9.94
CA ARG A 53 21.22 -21.75 11.26
C ARG A 53 21.59 -23.13 11.79
N GLY A 54 22.73 -23.23 12.46
CA GLY A 54 23.28 -24.50 12.90
C GLY A 54 23.86 -25.30 11.74
N MET A 55 23.80 -26.63 11.86
CA MET A 55 24.41 -27.55 10.92
C MET A 55 23.52 -27.82 9.70
N SER A 56 24.09 -27.75 8.49
CA SER A 56 23.43 -28.17 7.26
C SER A 56 23.38 -29.70 7.17
N GLN A 57 22.18 -30.29 7.05
CA GLN A 57 22.01 -31.74 6.91
C GLN A 57 22.72 -32.28 5.66
N TRP A 58 22.51 -31.62 4.51
CA TRP A 58 23.16 -32.02 3.26
C TRP A 58 24.66 -31.75 3.28
N GLY A 59 25.11 -30.72 4.00
CA GLY A 59 26.54 -30.45 4.19
C GLY A 59 27.22 -31.52 5.06
N ALA A 60 26.59 -31.88 6.18
CA ALA A 60 27.05 -32.95 7.06
C ALA A 60 27.11 -34.30 6.33
N TYR A 61 26.07 -34.60 5.54
CA TYR A 61 26.04 -35.79 4.69
C TYR A 61 27.20 -35.80 3.68
N GLY A 62 27.45 -34.69 2.98
CA GLY A 62 28.57 -34.58 2.04
C GLY A 62 29.95 -34.74 2.72
N TYR A 63 30.14 -34.17 3.91
CA TYR A 63 31.38 -34.39 4.67
C TYR A 63 31.56 -35.86 5.08
N ALA A 64 30.49 -36.53 5.50
CA ALA A 64 30.56 -37.94 5.86
C ALA A 64 30.84 -38.83 4.63
N VAL A 65 30.14 -38.61 3.52
CA VAL A 65 30.21 -39.49 2.34
C VAL A 65 31.43 -39.20 1.47
N ASP A 66 31.71 -37.93 1.19
CA ASP A 66 32.74 -37.55 0.22
C ASP A 66 34.13 -37.44 0.87
N HIS A 67 34.17 -37.13 2.17
CA HIS A 67 35.44 -36.90 2.90
C HIS A 67 35.68 -37.91 4.04
N GLY A 68 34.70 -38.77 4.34
CA GLY A 68 34.83 -39.77 5.41
C GLY A 68 34.92 -39.17 6.81
N TRP A 69 34.45 -37.94 7.00
CA TRP A 69 34.55 -37.26 8.30
C TRP A 69 33.65 -37.91 9.34
N ASP A 70 34.16 -38.00 10.56
CA ASP A 70 33.35 -38.44 11.69
C ASP A 70 32.51 -37.29 12.28
N TRP A 71 31.65 -37.63 13.23
CA TRP A 71 30.76 -36.66 13.87
C TRP A 71 31.52 -35.59 14.68
N ASN A 72 32.73 -35.87 15.18
CA ASN A 72 33.53 -34.88 15.92
C ASN A 72 34.07 -33.79 14.99
N GLN A 73 34.31 -34.11 13.72
CA GLN A 73 34.79 -33.16 12.72
C GLN A 73 33.66 -32.33 12.10
N ILE A 74 32.44 -32.86 12.07
CA ILE A 74 31.27 -32.22 11.46
C ILE A 74 30.60 -31.21 12.42
N LEU A 75 30.67 -31.46 13.73
CA LEU A 75 30.15 -30.57 14.79
C LEU A 75 31.15 -29.46 15.16
#